data_AF-H9FM54-F1
#
_entry.id   AF-H9FM54-F1
#
_cell.length_a   1.000
_cell.length_b   1.000
_cell.length_c   1.000
_cell.angle_alpha   90.00
_cell.angle_beta   90.00
_cell.angle_gamma   90.00
#
_symmetry.space_group_name_H-M   'P 1'
#
loop_
_entity.id
_entity.type
_entity.pdbx_description
1 polymer ?
#
loop_
_entity_poly.entity_id
_entity_poly.type
_entity_poly.pdbx_seq_one_letter_code
_entity_poly.pdbx_strand_id
1 'polypeptide(L)'
;SHYKEQDGQGLKQRPPRGSHAPYLLVFQAIFYSFFHLSFACAQLPMIYFLNHYLYDLNHTLYNVQSCGTNSHGILSGFNKTVLRTLPRSGNLIVVESVLMAVAFLAMLLVLGLCGAAYRPTEEIDLRSVGWGNIFQLPFKHVRDYRLRHLVPFFIYSGFEVLFACTGIALGYGVCSVGLERLAYLLVAYSLGASAASLLGLLGLWLPRP
;
A
#
# COMPACT_ATOMS: atom_id res chain seq x y z
N SER A 1 24.49 -5.90 13.30
CA SER A 1 25.85 -6.21 12.84
C SER A 1 26.89 -5.38 13.58
N HIS A 2 26.76 -4.05 13.62
CA HIS A 2 27.76 -3.18 14.27
C HIS A 2 28.12 -3.56 15.71
N TYR A 3 27.17 -3.98 16.55
CA TYR A 3 27.50 -4.36 17.93
C TYR A 3 28.35 -5.65 18.02
N LYS A 4 28.07 -6.66 17.17
CA LYS A 4 28.89 -7.88 17.08
C LYS A 4 30.29 -7.63 16.50
N GLU A 5 30.40 -6.68 15.57
CA GLU A 5 31.69 -6.26 14.99
C GLU A 5 32.48 -5.36 15.95
N GLN A 6 31.79 -4.54 16.77
CA GLN A 6 32.39 -3.65 17.78
C GLN A 6 32.75 -4.36 19.09
N ASP A 7 32.05 -5.44 19.47
CA ASP A 7 32.42 -6.26 20.62
C ASP A 7 33.81 -6.90 20.43
N GLY A 8 34.22 -7.16 19.18
CA GLY A 8 35.60 -7.53 18.83
C GLY A 8 36.63 -6.39 18.93
N GLN A 9 36.18 -5.14 19.03
CA GLN A 9 37.00 -3.91 19.13
C GLN A 9 36.89 -3.21 20.50
N GLY A 10 36.14 -3.76 21.46
CA GLY A 10 36.10 -3.32 22.85
C GLY A 10 35.48 -1.94 23.12
N LEU A 11 34.86 -1.29 22.14
CA LEU A 11 34.34 0.08 22.27
C LEU A 11 32.80 0.13 22.29
N LYS A 12 32.21 0.38 23.47
CA LYS A 12 30.78 0.73 23.62
C LYS A 12 30.51 2.17 23.19
N GLN A 13 30.74 2.50 21.92
CA GLN A 13 30.37 3.81 21.35
C GLN A 13 29.07 3.74 20.56
N ARG A 14 28.22 4.77 20.69
CA ARG A 14 26.99 4.91 19.90
C ARG A 14 27.36 4.90 18.41
N PRO A 15 26.72 4.07 17.57
CA PRO A 15 27.09 3.96 16.17
C PRO A 15 27.00 5.32 15.46
N PRO A 16 27.87 5.58 14.47
CA PRO A 16 27.91 6.86 13.77
C PRO A 16 26.57 7.18 13.10
N ARG A 17 26.18 8.46 13.11
CA ARG A 17 24.89 8.91 12.53
C ARG A 17 24.85 8.56 11.04
N GLY A 18 23.85 7.78 10.63
CA GLY A 18 23.60 7.43 9.23
C GLY A 18 24.06 6.04 8.77
N SER A 19 24.79 5.27 9.60
CA SER A 19 25.26 3.92 9.23
C SER A 19 24.15 2.87 9.06
N HIS A 20 22.92 3.18 9.51
CA HIS A 20 21.76 2.30 9.38
C HIS A 20 21.05 2.41 8.02
N ALA A 21 21.37 3.43 7.20
CA ALA A 21 20.71 3.67 5.92
C ALA A 21 20.72 2.47 4.94
N PRO A 22 21.83 1.72 4.75
CA PRO A 22 21.83 0.58 3.83
C PRO A 22 20.91 -0.55 4.31
N TYR A 23 20.92 -0.86 5.61
CA TYR A 23 20.02 -1.86 6.18
C TYR A 23 18.56 -1.43 6.08
N LEU A 24 18.26 -0.17 6.41
CA LEU A 24 16.91 0.37 6.33
C LEU A 24 16.37 0.33 4.90
N LEU A 25 17.20 0.66 3.91
CA LEU A 25 16.80 0.63 2.50
C LEU A 25 16.40 -0.79 2.07
N VAL A 26 17.19 -1.81 2.43
CA VAL A 26 16.87 -3.22 2.10
C VAL A 26 15.55 -3.66 2.73
N PHE A 27 15.36 -3.41 4.04
CA PHE A 27 14.12 -3.76 4.72
C PHE A 27 12.92 -3.02 4.13
N GLN A 28 13.07 -1.72 3.85
CA GLN A 28 12.00 -0.89 3.30
C GLN A 28 11.62 -1.30 1.88
N ALA A 29 12.60 -1.67 1.04
CA ALA A 29 12.36 -2.14 -0.33
C ALA A 29 11.59 -3.48 -0.35
N ILE A 30 11.95 -4.43 0.52
CA ILE A 30 11.24 -5.70 0.66
C ILE A 30 9.83 -5.46 1.20
N PHE A 31 9.69 -4.61 2.22
CA PHE A 31 8.40 -4.26 2.80
C PHE A 31 7.46 -3.64 1.75
N TYR A 32 7.90 -2.61 1.02
CA TYR A 32 7.07 -2.00 -0.02
C TYR A 32 6.80 -2.94 -1.19
N SER A 33 7.72 -3.84 -1.53
CA SER A 33 7.48 -4.87 -2.54
C SER A 33 6.29 -5.76 -2.17
N PHE A 34 6.23 -6.25 -0.92
CA PHE A 34 5.08 -7.02 -0.42
C PHE A 34 3.82 -6.19 -0.28
N PHE A 35 3.94 -4.93 0.18
CA PHE A 35 2.82 -4.01 0.28
C PHE A 35 2.17 -3.77 -1.09
N HIS A 36 2.95 -3.51 -2.13
CA HIS A 36 2.41 -3.36 -3.49
C HIS A 36 1.84 -4.69 -4.02
N LEU A 37 2.48 -5.83 -3.75
CA LEU A 37 1.95 -7.14 -4.14
C LEU A 37 0.58 -7.44 -3.48
N SER A 38 0.30 -6.87 -2.31
CA SER A 38 -1.02 -6.98 -1.67
C SER A 38 -2.16 -6.41 -2.52
N PHE A 39 -1.89 -5.40 -3.36
CA PHE A 39 -2.87 -4.87 -4.31
C PHE A 39 -3.23 -5.90 -5.38
N ALA A 40 -2.27 -6.72 -5.84
CA ALA A 40 -2.55 -7.84 -6.74
C ALA A 40 -3.46 -8.88 -6.05
N CYS A 41 -3.10 -9.22 -4.81
CA CYS A 41 -3.82 -10.21 -4.00
C CYS A 41 -5.28 -9.77 -3.74
N ALA A 42 -5.51 -8.46 -3.53
CA ALA A 42 -6.84 -7.90 -3.36
C ALA A 42 -7.76 -8.10 -4.58
N GLN A 43 -7.20 -8.29 -5.78
CA GLN A 43 -7.98 -8.52 -7.00
C GLN A 43 -8.36 -9.98 -7.23
N LEU A 44 -7.84 -10.94 -6.46
CA LEU A 44 -8.11 -12.38 -6.66
C LEU A 44 -9.61 -12.72 -6.60
N PRO A 45 -10.42 -12.21 -5.64
CA PRO A 45 -11.87 -12.47 -5.64
C PRO A 45 -12.56 -11.89 -6.87
N MET A 46 -12.12 -10.71 -7.33
CA MET A 46 -12.70 -10.10 -8.53
C MET A 46 -12.41 -10.95 -9.77
N ILE A 47 -11.20 -11.48 -9.92
CA ILE A 47 -10.79 -12.29 -11.08
C ILE A 47 -11.46 -13.67 -11.07
N TYR A 48 -11.42 -14.39 -9.94
CA TYR A 48 -11.89 -15.78 -9.88
C TYR A 48 -13.41 -15.92 -9.71
N PHE A 49 -14.05 -14.95 -9.06
CA PHE A 49 -15.48 -15.01 -8.80
C PHE A 49 -16.23 -13.99 -9.64
N LEU A 50 -15.97 -12.70 -9.47
CA LEU A 50 -16.85 -11.65 -9.99
C LEU A 50 -16.82 -11.51 -11.52
N ASN A 51 -15.66 -11.74 -12.15
CA ASN A 51 -15.47 -11.50 -13.58
C ASN A 51 -16.43 -12.32 -14.48
N HIS A 52 -16.82 -13.51 -14.04
CA HIS A 52 -17.74 -14.38 -14.76
C HIS A 52 -19.22 -13.93 -14.72
N TYR A 53 -19.57 -13.00 -13.82
CA TYR A 53 -20.93 -12.49 -13.66
C TYR A 53 -21.13 -11.12 -14.31
N LEU A 54 -20.07 -10.50 -14.85
CA LEU A 54 -20.16 -9.17 -15.46
C LEU A 54 -20.72 -9.22 -16.89
N TYR A 55 -21.33 -8.12 -17.31
CA TYR A 55 -21.65 -7.87 -18.71
C TYR A 55 -20.44 -7.38 -19.49
N ASP A 56 -20.42 -7.71 -20.78
CA ASP A 56 -19.50 -7.15 -21.77
C ASP A 56 -19.45 -5.61 -21.75
N LEU A 57 -18.30 -5.08 -22.11
CA LEU A 57 -18.02 -3.64 -22.18
C LEU A 57 -19.07 -2.86 -23.00
N ASN A 58 -19.61 -3.47 -24.05
CA ASN A 58 -20.60 -2.83 -24.94
C ASN A 58 -21.89 -2.48 -24.22
N HIS A 59 -22.33 -3.29 -23.26
CA HIS A 59 -23.56 -3.05 -22.50
C HIS A 59 -23.33 -2.08 -21.34
N THR A 60 -22.17 -2.19 -20.68
CA THR A 60 -21.84 -1.36 -19.51
C THR A 60 -21.49 0.08 -19.88
N LEU A 61 -20.86 0.28 -21.05
CA LEU A 61 -20.40 1.59 -21.53
C LEU A 61 -21.27 2.18 -22.66
N TYR A 62 -22.45 1.61 -22.93
CA TYR A 62 -23.28 2.03 -24.07
C TYR A 62 -23.60 3.53 -24.12
N ASN A 63 -23.82 4.16 -22.97
CA ASN A 63 -24.21 5.57 -22.86
C ASN A 63 -23.03 6.50 -22.53
N VAL A 64 -21.79 6.01 -22.61
CA VAL A 64 -20.58 6.79 -22.34
C VAL A 64 -20.14 7.48 -23.63
N GLN A 65 -20.40 8.79 -23.72
CA GLN A 65 -20.07 9.59 -24.91
C GLN A 65 -18.66 10.20 -24.85
N SER A 66 -18.16 10.51 -23.66
CA SER A 66 -16.81 11.03 -23.44
C SER A 66 -16.21 10.44 -22.17
N CYS A 67 -14.90 10.17 -22.20
CA CYS A 67 -14.15 9.59 -21.10
C CYS A 67 -12.74 10.20 -21.00
N GLY A 68 -12.01 9.90 -19.92
CA GLY A 68 -10.65 10.38 -19.71
C GLY A 68 -10.60 11.87 -19.37
N THR A 69 -9.95 12.67 -20.21
CA THR A 69 -9.71 14.11 -19.98
C THR A 69 -10.99 14.94 -19.98
N ASN A 70 -12.03 14.51 -20.68
CA ASN A 70 -13.34 15.16 -20.73
C ASN A 70 -14.34 14.58 -19.71
N SER A 71 -13.86 13.81 -18.71
CA SER A 71 -14.75 13.24 -17.69
C SER A 71 -15.26 14.30 -16.71
N HIS A 72 -16.58 14.37 -16.55
CA HIS A 72 -17.23 15.16 -15.51
C HIS A 72 -17.58 14.24 -14.33
N GLY A 73 -16.55 13.83 -13.57
CA GLY A 73 -16.67 12.93 -12.41
C GLY A 73 -16.09 11.53 -12.66
N ILE A 74 -16.22 10.63 -11.66
CA ILE A 74 -15.60 9.29 -11.68
C ILE A 74 -16.22 8.37 -12.75
N LEU A 75 -17.55 8.37 -12.90
CA LEU A 75 -18.27 7.53 -13.87
C LEU A 75 -19.53 8.25 -14.36
N SER A 76 -19.42 9.04 -15.43
CA SER A 76 -20.57 9.72 -16.07
C SER A 76 -21.14 8.86 -17.21
N GLY A 77 -22.45 8.56 -17.17
CA GLY A 77 -23.13 7.81 -18.24
C GLY A 77 -22.99 6.29 -18.16
N PHE A 78 -22.52 5.76 -17.03
CA PHE A 78 -22.40 4.32 -16.81
C PHE A 78 -23.77 3.66 -16.64
N ASN A 79 -23.94 2.45 -17.18
CA ASN A 79 -25.21 1.75 -17.09
C ASN A 79 -25.53 1.31 -15.65
N LYS A 80 -26.82 1.27 -15.30
CA LYS A 80 -27.27 0.94 -13.94
C LYS A 80 -27.06 -0.53 -13.59
N THR A 81 -27.02 -1.42 -14.60
CA THR A 81 -26.84 -2.87 -14.42
C THR A 81 -25.49 -3.33 -14.98
N VAL A 82 -24.67 -3.90 -14.09
CA VAL A 82 -23.32 -4.40 -14.42
C VAL A 82 -23.21 -5.92 -14.40
N LEU A 83 -24.13 -6.59 -13.69
CA LEU A 83 -24.15 -8.05 -13.55
C LEU A 83 -25.10 -8.67 -14.56
N ARG A 84 -24.58 -9.61 -15.36
CA ARG A 84 -25.35 -10.41 -16.32
C ARG A 84 -26.25 -11.43 -15.63
N THR A 85 -25.73 -12.04 -14.57
CA THR A 85 -26.45 -13.03 -13.78
C THR A 85 -26.24 -12.73 -12.31
N LEU A 86 -27.29 -12.92 -11.51
CA LEU A 86 -27.20 -12.69 -10.08
C LEU A 86 -26.35 -13.80 -9.43
N PRO A 87 -25.26 -13.47 -8.71
CA PRO A 87 -24.42 -14.47 -8.09
C PRO A 87 -25.22 -15.27 -7.04
N ARG A 88 -25.03 -16.60 -7.04
CA ARG A 88 -25.63 -17.45 -6.01
C ARG A 88 -25.02 -17.10 -4.64
N SER A 89 -25.86 -16.98 -3.63
CA SER A 89 -25.45 -16.72 -2.24
C SER A 89 -24.44 -17.74 -1.72
N GLY A 90 -24.55 -19.01 -2.14
CA GLY A 90 -23.59 -20.07 -1.79
C GLY A 90 -22.16 -19.79 -2.27
N ASN A 91 -21.98 -19.20 -3.46
CA ASN A 91 -20.65 -18.86 -3.94
C ASN A 91 -20.11 -17.59 -3.23
N LEU A 92 -21.00 -16.63 -2.94
CA LEU A 92 -20.64 -15.42 -2.21
C LEU A 92 -20.11 -15.75 -0.81
N ILE A 93 -20.81 -16.60 -0.05
CA ILE A 93 -20.40 -16.96 1.31
C ILE A 93 -19.11 -17.78 1.35
N VAL A 94 -18.84 -18.59 0.33
CA VAL A 94 -17.56 -19.31 0.20
C VAL A 94 -16.41 -18.32 0.01
N VAL A 95 -16.56 -17.32 -0.88
CA VAL A 95 -15.51 -16.31 -1.10
C VAL A 95 -15.29 -15.46 0.16
N GLU A 96 -16.36 -15.01 0.81
CA GLU A 96 -16.26 -14.22 2.04
C GLU A 96 -15.62 -15.01 3.20
N SER A 97 -15.98 -16.28 3.37
CA SER A 97 -15.38 -17.13 4.41
C SER A 97 -13.90 -17.42 4.14
N VAL A 98 -13.48 -17.60 2.88
CA VAL A 98 -12.07 -17.72 2.50
C VAL A 98 -11.31 -16.43 2.82
N LEU A 99 -11.86 -15.27 2.48
CA LEU A 99 -11.25 -13.97 2.81
C LEU A 99 -11.11 -13.77 4.32
N MET A 100 -12.14 -14.14 5.10
CA MET A 100 -12.08 -14.09 6.56
C MET A 100 -11.01 -15.04 7.12
N ALA A 101 -10.91 -16.26 6.58
CA ALA A 101 -9.91 -17.24 7.01
C ALA A 101 -8.48 -16.75 6.74
N VAL A 102 -8.22 -16.15 5.57
CA VAL A 102 -6.91 -15.56 5.23
C VAL A 102 -6.58 -14.37 6.13
N ALA A 103 -7.57 -13.50 6.42
CA ALA A 103 -7.38 -12.38 7.33
C ALA A 103 -7.04 -12.84 8.76
N PHE A 104 -7.73 -13.89 9.26
CA PHE A 104 -7.44 -14.48 10.55
C PHE A 104 -6.05 -15.13 10.60
N LEU A 105 -5.66 -15.84 9.54
CA LEU A 105 -4.32 -16.41 9.39
C LEU A 105 -3.24 -15.30 9.41
N ALA A 106 -3.45 -14.19 8.70
CA ALA A 106 -2.53 -13.05 8.72
C ALA A 106 -2.41 -12.47 10.14
N MET A 107 -3.53 -12.35 10.87
CA MET A 107 -3.53 -11.89 12.26
C MET A 107 -2.71 -12.82 13.17
N LEU A 108 -2.89 -14.15 13.04
CA LEU A 108 -2.11 -15.13 13.80
C LEU A 108 -0.63 -15.11 13.47
N LEU A 109 -0.26 -14.93 12.19
CA LEU A 109 1.14 -14.80 11.77
C LEU A 109 1.77 -13.55 12.38
N VAL A 110 1.07 -12.40 12.35
CA VAL A 110 1.56 -11.17 12.98
C VAL A 110 1.72 -11.37 14.48
N LEU A 111 0.73 -11.94 15.16
CA LEU A 111 0.79 -12.18 16.60
C LEU A 111 1.91 -13.16 17.00
N GLY A 112 2.08 -14.25 16.25
CA GLY A 112 3.05 -15.30 16.56
C GLY A 112 4.49 -14.96 16.17
N LEU A 113 4.69 -14.25 15.05
CA LEU A 113 6.02 -14.00 14.48
C LEU A 113 6.60 -12.63 14.83
N CYS A 114 5.79 -11.61 15.16
CA CYS A 114 6.32 -10.28 15.47
C CYS A 114 7.00 -10.19 16.85
N GLY A 115 6.70 -11.12 17.77
CA GLY A 115 7.30 -11.17 19.10
C GLY A 115 7.14 -9.86 19.90
N ALA A 116 7.92 -9.73 20.98
CA ALA A 116 7.96 -8.51 21.79
C ALA A 116 9.12 -7.61 21.35
N ALA A 117 8.89 -6.76 20.35
CA ALA A 117 9.84 -5.71 19.94
C ALA A 117 9.85 -4.50 20.91
N TYR A 118 8.90 -4.45 21.83
CA TYR A 118 8.81 -3.40 22.82
C TYR A 118 9.73 -3.67 24.02
N ARG A 119 10.55 -2.70 24.36
CA ARG A 119 11.52 -2.82 25.45
C ARG A 119 10.99 -2.14 26.72
N PRO A 120 10.83 -2.86 27.85
CA PRO A 120 10.30 -2.27 29.10
C PRO A 120 11.14 -1.10 29.63
N THR A 121 12.42 -1.04 29.30
CA THR A 121 13.27 0.11 29.66
C THR A 121 12.92 1.36 28.85
N GLU A 122 12.55 1.22 27.58
CA GLU A 122 12.10 2.32 26.73
C GLU A 122 10.66 2.73 27.06
N GLU A 123 9.83 1.80 27.51
CA GLU A 123 8.49 2.08 28.04
C GLU A 123 8.52 3.09 29.18
N ILE A 124 9.35 2.83 30.18
CA ILE A 124 9.43 3.65 31.39
C ILE A 124 9.96 5.03 31.02
N ASP A 125 10.92 5.10 30.09
CA ASP A 125 11.45 6.36 29.57
C ASP A 125 10.37 7.16 28.81
N LEU A 126 9.61 6.53 27.91
CA LEU A 126 8.50 7.18 27.19
C LEU A 126 7.36 7.61 28.12
N ARG A 127 7.05 6.83 29.17
CA ARG A 127 6.03 7.19 30.16
C ARG A 127 6.46 8.37 31.03
N SER A 128 7.76 8.56 31.25
CA SER A 128 8.29 9.68 32.05
C SER A 128 7.96 11.06 31.45
N VAL A 129 7.71 11.12 30.14
CA VAL A 129 7.33 12.36 29.42
C VAL A 129 5.98 12.93 29.91
N GLY A 130 5.10 12.06 30.42
CA GLY A 130 3.80 12.43 30.95
C GLY A 130 2.72 12.69 29.88
N TRP A 131 1.49 12.30 30.17
CA TRP A 131 0.37 12.33 29.23
C TRP A 131 -0.03 13.73 28.76
N GLY A 132 0.13 14.76 29.60
CA GLY A 132 -0.20 16.15 29.24
C GLY A 132 0.68 16.71 28.11
N ASN A 133 1.97 16.36 28.11
CA ASN A 133 2.90 16.84 27.08
C ASN A 133 2.74 16.06 25.77
N ILE A 134 2.40 14.77 25.83
CA ILE A 134 2.26 13.89 24.65
C ILE A 134 1.27 14.47 23.63
N PHE A 135 0.15 15.05 24.07
CA PHE A 135 -0.81 15.65 23.15
C PHE A 135 -0.30 16.91 22.45
N GLN A 136 0.52 17.73 23.11
CA GLN A 136 1.02 18.98 22.54
C GLN A 136 2.28 18.78 21.68
N LEU A 137 3.05 17.70 21.92
CA LEU A 137 4.31 17.42 21.23
C LEU A 137 4.18 17.38 19.69
N PRO A 138 3.18 16.70 19.07
CA PRO A 138 3.02 16.71 17.61
C PRO A 138 2.78 18.12 17.04
N PHE A 139 1.96 18.93 17.71
CA PHE A 139 1.69 20.31 17.29
C PHE A 139 2.93 21.22 17.46
N LYS A 140 3.76 20.95 18.47
CA LYS A 140 5.04 21.63 18.64
C LYS A 140 6.01 21.32 17.50
N HIS A 141 6.00 20.10 16.96
CA HIS A 141 6.84 19.68 15.82
C HIS A 141 6.45 20.33 14.48
N VAL A 142 5.31 21.02 14.38
CA VAL A 142 4.97 21.83 13.18
C VAL A 142 5.99 22.95 12.95
N ARG A 143 6.71 23.37 14.00
CA ARG A 143 7.82 24.34 13.88
C ARG A 143 9.04 23.78 13.16
N ASP A 144 9.17 22.46 13.00
CA ASP A 144 10.32 21.88 12.32
C ASP A 144 10.35 22.26 10.85
N TYR A 145 11.51 22.78 10.43
CA TYR A 145 11.73 23.23 9.05
C TYR A 145 11.53 22.10 8.03
N ARG A 146 12.00 20.88 8.35
CA ARG A 146 11.88 19.71 7.46
C ARG A 146 10.44 19.31 7.22
N LEU A 147 9.61 19.32 8.28
CA LEU A 147 8.21 18.90 8.17
C LEU A 147 7.43 19.83 7.24
N ARG A 148 7.67 21.15 7.30
CA ARG A 148 6.99 22.11 6.41
C ARG A 148 7.26 21.86 4.92
N HIS A 149 8.43 21.34 4.57
CA HIS A 149 8.79 20.98 3.19
C HIS A 149 8.34 19.56 2.81
N LEU A 150 8.22 18.66 3.79
CA LEU A 150 7.74 17.28 3.57
C LEU A 150 6.21 17.18 3.51
N VAL A 151 5.47 18.12 4.11
CA VAL A 151 4.00 18.14 4.05
C VAL A 151 3.46 18.11 2.62
N PRO A 152 3.93 18.96 1.68
CA PRO A 152 3.54 18.86 0.27
C PRO A 152 3.83 17.48 -0.36
N PHE A 153 4.95 16.86 0.03
CA PHE A 153 5.31 15.53 -0.45
C PHE A 153 4.34 14.45 0.07
N PHE A 154 3.92 14.52 1.34
CA PHE A 154 2.90 13.61 1.88
C PHE A 154 1.53 13.81 1.23
N ILE A 155 1.15 15.05 0.95
CA ILE A 155 -0.08 15.37 0.22
C ILE A 155 -0.03 14.78 -1.19
N TYR A 156 1.09 14.97 -1.90
CA TYR A 156 1.31 14.37 -3.22
C TYR A 156 1.23 12.85 -3.15
N SER A 157 1.88 12.21 -2.17
CA SER A 157 1.85 10.75 -2.04
C SER A 157 0.48 10.19 -1.68
N GLY A 158 -0.34 10.95 -0.94
CA GLY A 158 -1.75 10.59 -0.74
C GLY A 158 -2.58 10.72 -2.03
N PHE A 159 -2.37 11.79 -2.80
CA PHE A 159 -3.07 11.99 -4.06
C PHE A 159 -2.65 11.01 -5.14
N GLU A 160 -1.36 10.67 -5.26
CA GLU A 160 -0.87 9.74 -6.29
C GLU A 160 -1.49 8.35 -6.10
N VAL A 161 -1.57 7.85 -4.85
CA VAL A 161 -2.10 6.50 -4.59
C VAL A 161 -3.61 6.46 -4.80
N LEU A 162 -4.34 7.49 -4.38
CA LEU A 162 -5.77 7.59 -4.64
C LEU A 162 -6.05 7.70 -6.14
N PHE A 163 -5.26 8.50 -6.86
CA PHE A 163 -5.38 8.65 -8.29
C PHE A 163 -5.05 7.36 -9.03
N ALA A 164 -4.02 6.61 -8.63
CA ALA A 164 -3.71 5.30 -9.21
C ALA A 164 -4.84 4.28 -8.99
N CYS A 165 -5.37 4.20 -7.77
CA CYS A 165 -6.42 3.25 -7.40
C CYS A 165 -7.78 3.55 -8.01
N THR A 166 -8.16 4.82 -8.12
CA THR A 166 -9.51 5.24 -8.53
C THR A 166 -9.50 6.04 -9.82
N GLY A 167 -8.65 7.05 -9.94
CA GLY A 167 -8.58 7.96 -11.08
C GLY A 167 -8.20 7.24 -12.38
N ILE A 168 -7.07 6.52 -12.39
CA ILE A 168 -6.61 5.78 -13.57
C ILE A 168 -7.52 4.58 -13.82
N ALA A 169 -7.79 3.79 -12.79
CA ALA A 169 -8.60 2.58 -12.91
C ALA A 169 -10.01 2.88 -13.45
N LEU A 170 -10.77 3.77 -12.81
CA LEU A 170 -12.16 4.05 -13.18
C LEU A 170 -12.27 5.11 -14.28
N GLY A 171 -11.43 6.14 -14.28
CA GLY A 171 -11.49 7.23 -15.26
C GLY A 171 -10.95 6.86 -16.64
N TYR A 172 -9.91 6.04 -16.72
CA TYR A 172 -9.25 5.66 -17.99
C TYR A 172 -9.35 4.16 -18.29
N GLY A 173 -9.14 3.30 -17.28
CA GLY A 173 -9.14 1.85 -17.43
C GLY A 173 -10.51 1.30 -17.81
N VAL A 174 -11.55 1.65 -17.05
CA VAL A 174 -12.93 1.21 -17.33
C VAL A 174 -13.40 1.66 -18.71
N CYS A 175 -13.02 2.86 -19.14
CA CYS A 175 -13.48 3.41 -20.42
C CYS A 175 -12.85 2.74 -21.65
N SER A 176 -11.62 2.21 -21.51
CA SER A 176 -10.90 1.56 -22.61
C SER A 176 -11.13 0.06 -22.66
N VAL A 177 -11.21 -0.61 -21.51
CA VAL A 177 -11.20 -2.09 -21.44
C VAL A 177 -12.36 -2.67 -20.63
N GLY A 178 -13.24 -1.83 -20.07
CA GLY A 178 -14.38 -2.26 -19.25
C GLY A 178 -13.98 -2.79 -17.87
N LEU A 179 -14.98 -3.18 -17.08
CA LEU A 179 -14.79 -3.76 -15.75
C LEU A 179 -14.11 -5.14 -15.80
N GLU A 180 -14.23 -5.87 -16.91
CA GLU A 180 -13.74 -7.23 -17.07
C GLU A 180 -12.21 -7.34 -16.98
N ARG A 181 -11.53 -6.29 -17.47
CA ARG A 181 -10.07 -6.24 -17.53
C ARG A 181 -9.46 -5.28 -16.53
N LEU A 182 -10.29 -4.56 -15.76
CA LEU A 182 -9.85 -3.63 -14.74
C LEU A 182 -8.95 -4.29 -13.69
N ALA A 183 -9.33 -5.50 -13.25
CA ALA A 183 -8.55 -6.26 -12.29
C ALA A 183 -7.14 -6.59 -12.81
N TYR A 184 -6.99 -6.93 -14.09
CA TYR A 184 -5.67 -7.19 -14.69
C TYR A 184 -4.82 -5.93 -14.77
N LEU A 185 -5.43 -4.75 -15.01
CA LEU A 185 -4.73 -3.47 -15.01
C LEU A 185 -4.18 -3.15 -13.62
N LEU A 186 -4.97 -3.38 -12.57
CA LEU A 186 -4.54 -3.22 -11.18
C LEU A 186 -3.44 -4.21 -10.79
N VAL A 187 -3.53 -5.46 -11.27
CA VAL A 187 -2.45 -6.46 -11.10
C VAL A 187 -1.17 -5.99 -11.81
N ALA A 188 -1.25 -5.50 -13.05
CA ALA A 188 -0.09 -4.98 -13.77
C ALA A 188 0.56 -3.79 -13.05
N TYR A 189 -0.25 -2.85 -12.53
CA TYR A 189 0.23 -1.75 -11.70
C TYR A 189 0.97 -2.25 -10.46
N SER A 190 0.39 -3.21 -9.74
CA SER A 190 0.98 -3.75 -8.51
C SER A 190 2.32 -4.46 -8.77
N LEU A 191 2.42 -5.26 -9.84
CA LEU A 191 3.66 -5.93 -10.23
C LEU A 191 4.74 -4.92 -10.65
N GLY A 192 4.34 -3.87 -11.39
CA GLY A 192 5.23 -2.77 -11.75
C GLY A 192 5.77 -2.04 -10.53
N ALA A 193 4.91 -1.75 -9.55
CA ALA A 193 5.32 -1.09 -8.31
C ALA A 193 6.22 -1.98 -7.44
N SER A 194 5.95 -3.28 -7.35
CA SER A 194 6.84 -4.23 -6.67
C SER A 194 8.22 -4.31 -7.35
N ALA A 195 8.26 -4.35 -8.68
CA ALA A 195 9.52 -4.33 -9.43
C ALA A 195 10.29 -3.02 -9.23
N ALA A 196 9.59 -1.87 -9.23
CA ALA A 196 10.19 -0.57 -8.96
C ALA A 196 10.77 -0.47 -7.54
N SER A 197 10.10 -1.08 -6.55
CA SER A 197 10.61 -1.16 -5.17
C SER A 197 11.96 -1.90 -5.10
N LEU A 198 12.10 -3.00 -5.83
CA LEU A 198 13.36 -3.75 -5.93
C LEU A 198 14.40 -3.01 -6.77
N LEU A 199 13.98 -2.27 -7.80
CA LEU A 199 14.87 -1.42 -8.59
C LEU A 199 15.52 -0.32 -7.73
N GLY A 200 14.83 0.15 -6.68
CA GLY A 200 15.39 1.05 -5.67
C GLY A 200 16.64 0.51 -4.95
N LEU A 201 16.82 -0.81 -4.88
CA LEU A 201 18.04 -1.43 -4.33
C LEU A 201 19.27 -1.17 -5.19
N LEU A 202 19.12 -0.93 -6.50
CA LEU A 202 20.23 -0.53 -7.38
C LEU A 202 20.84 0.81 -6.95
N GLY A 203 20.07 1.67 -6.26
CA GLY A 203 20.57 2.92 -5.68
C GLY A 203 21.61 2.73 -4.56
N LEU A 204 21.81 1.52 -4.05
CA LEU A 204 22.93 1.19 -3.14
C LEU A 204 24.27 1.02 -3.89
N TRP A 205 24.23 0.77 -5.20
CA TRP A 205 25.43 0.57 -6.04
C TRP A 205 25.98 1.89 -6.60
N LEU A 206 25.22 2.98 -6.53
CA LEU A 206 25.70 4.30 -6.92
C LEU A 206 26.54 4.92 -5.80
N PRO A 207 27.76 5.41 -6.09
CA PRO A 207 28.57 6.13 -5.12
C PRO A 207 27.81 7.37 -4.67
N ARG A 208 27.56 7.47 -3.37
CA ARG A 208 26.96 8.67 -2.77
C ARG A 208 28.05 9.75 -2.65
N PRO A 209 27.85 10.96 -3.17
CA PRO A 209 28.77 12.09 -2.94
C PRO A 209 28.76 12.54 -1.47
#